data_AF-A0A6B2GA05-F1
#
_entry.id   AF-A0A6B2GA05-F1
#
_cell.length_a   1.000
_cell.length_b   1.000
_cell.length_c   1.000
_cell.angle_alpha   90.00
_cell.angle_beta   90.00
_cell.angle_gamma   90.00
#
_symmetry.space_group_name_H-M   'P 1'
#
loop_
_entity.id
_entity.type
_entity.pdbx_description
1 polymer ?
#
loop_
_entity_poly.entity_id
_entity_poly.type
_entity_poly.pdbx_seq_one_letter_code
_entity_poly.pdbx_strand_id
1 'polypeptide(L)'
;FTLDEKGTSDVRIMTCGLEKSQFTVVLCVAAESKKLPPYVIFKRKTLPKGKFPTNSVTPANEKDTMNYVETQLWAAKIWIKRNNSFFLQHFLLMIDAALGHKTDEIKSKFRNTSTTVARIPGGLTKRLQILDNQR
;
A
#
# COMPACT_ATOMS: atom_id res chain seq x y z
N PHE A 1 10.39 -17.65 -22.59
CA PHE A 1 10.32 -17.97 -24.02
C PHE A 1 9.83 -19.41 -24.12
N THR A 2 8.71 -19.65 -24.78
CA THR A 2 8.17 -21.00 -24.99
C THR A 2 8.35 -21.33 -26.47
N LEU A 3 9.20 -22.30 -26.76
CA LEU A 3 9.36 -22.89 -28.09
C LEU A 3 8.60 -24.21 -28.07
N ASP A 4 7.64 -24.38 -28.97
CA ASP A 4 6.92 -25.63 -29.18
C ASP A 4 6.89 -25.95 -30.68
N GLU A 5 6.77 -27.23 -31.03
CA GLU A 5 6.76 -27.69 -32.42
C GLU A 5 5.43 -27.34 -33.11
N LYS A 6 5.54 -27.04 -34.41
CA LYS A 6 4.39 -26.62 -35.21
C LYS A 6 3.46 -27.81 -35.47
N GLY A 7 2.37 -27.91 -34.72
CA GLY A 7 1.35 -28.96 -34.87
C GLY A 7 0.75 -29.49 -33.55
N THR A 8 1.29 -29.09 -32.41
CA THR A 8 0.81 -29.51 -31.08
C THR A 8 -0.51 -28.81 -30.74
N SER A 9 -1.54 -29.58 -30.35
CA SER A 9 -2.85 -29.06 -29.94
C SER A 9 -2.86 -28.43 -28.54
N ASP A 10 -1.80 -28.64 -27.76
CA ASP A 10 -1.68 -28.18 -26.38
C ASP A 10 -0.26 -27.68 -26.10
N VAL A 11 -0.11 -26.36 -26.07
CA VAL A 11 1.15 -25.69 -25.73
C VAL A 11 1.20 -25.52 -24.22
N ARG A 12 2.04 -26.30 -23.53
CA ARG A 12 2.28 -26.11 -22.09
C ARG A 12 3.05 -24.81 -21.87
N ILE A 13 2.34 -23.77 -21.43
CA ILE A 13 2.95 -22.52 -20.99
C ILE A 13 3.74 -22.80 -19.70
N MET A 14 5.07 -22.93 -19.81
CA MET A 14 5.94 -22.91 -18.64
C MET A 14 6.00 -21.48 -18.11
N THR A 15 5.09 -21.15 -17.21
CA THR A 15 5.21 -19.95 -16.38
C THR A 15 6.28 -20.19 -15.32
N CYS A 16 7.03 -19.15 -14.94
CA CYS A 16 8.16 -19.27 -13.99
C CYS A 16 7.75 -19.63 -12.54
N GLY A 17 6.56 -20.19 -12.31
CA GLY A 17 6.05 -20.57 -10.97
C GLY A 17 5.82 -19.39 -10.00
N LEU A 18 5.98 -18.15 -10.48
CA LEU A 18 5.87 -16.93 -9.66
C LEU A 18 4.46 -16.31 -9.68
N GLU A 19 3.50 -16.96 -10.30
CA GLU A 19 2.13 -16.47 -10.49
C GLU A 19 1.37 -16.28 -9.17
N LYS A 20 1.83 -16.96 -8.11
CA LYS A 20 1.29 -16.85 -6.74
C LYS A 20 2.03 -15.83 -5.87
N SER A 21 3.05 -15.14 -6.38
CA SER A 21 3.77 -14.11 -5.64
C SER A 21 3.07 -12.76 -5.75
N GLN A 22 1.98 -12.63 -5.00
CA GLN A 22 1.28 -11.36 -4.85
C GLN A 22 1.90 -10.54 -3.70
N PHE A 23 1.91 -9.22 -3.87
CA PHE A 23 2.25 -8.27 -2.83
C PHE A 23 1.34 -7.05 -2.97
N THR A 24 0.99 -6.46 -1.83
CA THR A 24 0.17 -5.25 -1.78
C THR A 24 1.06 -4.03 -1.62
N VAL A 25 0.87 -3.01 -2.46
CA VAL A 25 1.57 -1.73 -2.31
C VAL A 25 0.59 -0.66 -1.85
N VAL A 26 0.88 -0.05 -0.70
CA VAL A 26 0.17 1.12 -0.21
C VAL A 26 0.99 2.36 -0.57
N LEU A 27 0.37 3.24 -1.36
CA LEU A 27 0.95 4.49 -1.82
C LEU A 27 0.23 5.67 -1.17
N CYS A 28 0.98 6.72 -0.87
CA CYS A 28 0.42 7.97 -0.36
C CYS A 28 1.17 9.15 -0.99
N VAL A 29 0.42 10.16 -1.40
CA VAL A 29 0.93 11.37 -2.03
C VAL A 29 0.46 12.57 -1.23
N ALA A 30 1.38 13.46 -0.87
CA ALA A 30 1.06 14.73 -0.24
C ALA A 30 0.72 15.81 -1.29
N ALA A 31 -0.04 16.83 -0.89
CA ALA A 31 -0.46 17.93 -1.77
C ALA A 31 0.71 18.67 -2.45
N GLU A 32 1.90 18.68 -1.84
CA GLU A 32 3.14 19.23 -2.39
C GLU A 32 3.76 18.35 -3.51
N SER A 33 2.97 17.46 -4.13
CA SER A 33 3.43 16.44 -5.09
C SER A 33 4.53 15.50 -4.55
N LYS A 34 4.76 15.52 -3.23
CA LYS A 34 5.73 14.68 -2.56
C LYS A 34 5.15 13.29 -2.36
N LYS A 35 5.71 12.31 -3.08
CA LYS A 35 5.41 10.89 -2.90
C LYS A 35 6.05 10.41 -1.60
N LEU A 36 5.28 9.77 -0.74
CA LEU A 36 5.82 9.12 0.44
C LEU A 36 6.45 7.78 0.09
N PRO A 37 7.39 7.28 0.90
CA PRO A 37 7.94 5.94 0.74
C PRO A 37 6.81 4.90 0.57
N PRO A 38 6.84 4.05 -0.47
CA PRO A 38 5.87 2.98 -0.62
C PRO A 38 5.95 1.99 0.54
N TYR A 39 4.79 1.50 0.96
CA TYR A 39 4.66 0.43 1.95
C TYR A 39 4.25 -0.86 1.23
N VAL A 40 5.14 -1.85 1.22
CA VAL A 40 5.04 -3.03 0.37
C VAL A 40 4.86 -4.27 1.23
N ILE A 41 3.65 -4.80 1.26
CA ILE A 41 3.26 -5.94 2.08
C ILE A 41 3.44 -7.23 1.26
N PHE A 42 4.31 -8.11 1.71
CA PHE A 42 4.45 -9.44 1.11
C PHE A 42 3.49 -10.45 1.76
N LYS A 43 2.76 -11.22 0.94
CA LYS A 43 1.84 -12.31 1.34
C LYS A 43 2.56 -13.53 1.96
N ARG A 44 3.28 -13.36 3.06
CA ARG A 44 4.10 -14.42 3.68
C ARG A 44 4.26 -14.20 5.19
N LYS A 45 4.66 -15.27 5.89
CA LYS A 45 5.07 -15.21 7.32
C LYS A 45 6.35 -14.43 7.54
N THR A 46 7.27 -14.51 6.59
CA THR A 46 8.61 -13.94 6.69
C THR A 46 8.97 -13.24 5.40
N LEU A 47 9.82 -12.21 5.52
CA LEU A 47 10.35 -11.51 4.36
C LEU A 47 11.28 -12.43 3.57
N PRO A 48 11.24 -12.38 2.23
CA PRO A 48 12.23 -13.07 1.41
C PRO A 48 13.63 -12.51 1.71
N LYS A 49 14.64 -13.39 1.67
CA LYS A 49 16.04 -12.97 1.77
C LYS A 49 16.39 -12.17 0.52
N GLY A 50 16.85 -10.93 0.69
CA GLY A 50 17.19 -10.07 -0.43
C GLY A 50 17.41 -8.62 0.00
N LYS A 51 17.85 -7.80 -0.94
CA LYS A 51 17.93 -6.34 -0.75
C LYS A 51 16.59 -5.73 -1.13
N PHE A 52 16.03 -4.93 -0.23
CA PHE A 52 14.84 -4.13 -0.49
C PHE A 52 15.25 -2.69 -0.83
N PRO A 53 14.45 -1.96 -1.62
CA PRO A 53 14.72 -0.56 -1.90
C PRO A 53 14.81 0.26 -0.61
N THR A 54 15.86 1.06 -0.47
CA THR A 54 16.14 1.87 0.73
C THR A 54 14.99 2.81 1.10
N ASN A 55 14.26 3.29 0.09
CA ASN A 55 13.14 4.22 0.25
C ASN A 55 11.78 3.50 0.31
N SER A 56 11.73 2.26 0.79
CA SER A 56 10.48 1.51 0.95
C SER A 56 10.40 0.85 2.32
N VAL A 57 9.19 0.64 2.81
CA VAL A 57 8.95 -0.11 4.04
C VAL A 57 8.28 -1.43 3.69
N THR A 58 8.96 -2.54 3.94
CA THR A 58 8.53 -3.88 3.55
C THR A 58 8.24 -4.76 4.76
N PRO A 59 6.99 -4.83 5.26
CA PRO A 59 6.57 -5.88 6.18
C PRO A 59 6.24 -7.21 5.46
N ALA A 60 6.18 -8.29 6.23
CA ALA A 60 5.59 -9.55 5.80
C ALA A 60 4.29 -9.79 6.57
N ASN A 61 3.21 -10.12 5.86
CA ASN A 61 1.89 -10.39 6.40
C ASN A 61 1.23 -11.53 5.62
N GLU A 62 0.81 -12.59 6.30
CA GLU A 62 0.16 -13.75 5.68
C GLU A 62 -1.14 -13.41 4.93
N LYS A 63 -1.85 -12.36 5.36
CA LYS A 63 -3.15 -11.99 4.81
C LYS A 63 -3.07 -11.06 3.59
N ASP A 64 -1.89 -10.54 3.24
CA ASP A 64 -1.66 -9.64 2.09
C ASP A 64 -2.67 -8.51 1.97
N THR A 65 -3.05 -7.95 3.11
CA THR A 65 -4.02 -6.87 3.17
C THR A 65 -3.57 -5.89 4.22
N MET A 66 -3.88 -4.63 3.97
CA MET A 66 -3.62 -3.55 4.90
C MET A 66 -4.66 -3.62 6.02
N ASN A 67 -4.32 -4.35 7.08
CA ASN A 67 -5.13 -4.51 8.28
C ASN A 67 -4.80 -3.42 9.31
N TYR A 68 -5.42 -3.50 10.50
CA TYR A 68 -5.17 -2.54 11.57
C TYR A 68 -3.69 -2.48 11.98
N VAL A 69 -3.02 -3.63 12.13
CA VAL A 69 -1.60 -3.69 12.53
C VAL A 69 -0.69 -3.07 11.44
N GLU A 70 -0.96 -3.37 10.17
CA GLU A 70 -0.22 -2.79 9.05
C GLU A 70 -0.44 -1.27 8.94
N THR A 71 -1.67 -0.82 9.18
CA THR A 71 -2.01 0.61 9.22
C THR A 71 -1.25 1.33 10.32
N GLN A 72 -1.09 0.69 11.47
CA GLN A 72 -0.30 1.20 12.58
C GLN A 72 1.18 1.34 12.26
N LEU A 73 1.75 0.30 11.64
CA LEU A 73 3.15 0.29 11.24
C LEU A 73 3.42 1.34 10.15
N TRP A 74 2.53 1.43 9.17
CA TRP A 74 2.58 2.45 8.12
C TRP A 74 2.54 3.87 8.70
N ALA A 75 1.57 4.15 9.59
CA ALA A 75 1.43 5.46 10.20
C ALA A 75 2.70 5.88 10.96
N ALA A 76 3.26 4.98 11.76
CA ALA A 76 4.45 5.24 12.56
C ALA A 76 5.72 5.39 11.69
N LYS A 77 5.90 4.54 10.67
CA LYS A 77 7.13 4.51 9.87
C LYS A 77 7.15 5.54 8.74
N ILE A 78 6.00 5.92 8.21
CA ILE A 78 5.90 6.76 7.02
C ILE A 78 5.20 8.08 7.35
N TRP A 79 3.97 8.04 7.84
CA TRP A 79 3.16 9.27 7.97
C TRP A 79 3.69 10.22 9.04
N ILE A 80 3.94 9.71 10.25
CA ILE A 80 4.43 10.52 11.37
C ILE A 80 5.88 10.96 11.12
N LYS A 81 6.72 10.07 10.58
CA LYS A 81 8.12 10.38 10.23
C LYS A 81 8.28 11.32 9.03
N ARG A 82 7.23 11.56 8.24
CA ARG A 82 7.25 12.52 7.14
C ARG A 82 7.65 13.92 7.63
N ASN A 83 7.24 14.26 8.84
CA ASN A 83 7.32 15.62 9.33
C ASN A 83 8.63 15.86 10.09
N ASN A 84 9.57 16.53 9.42
CA ASN A 84 10.69 17.23 10.07
C ASN A 84 10.38 18.73 10.23
N SER A 85 9.15 19.17 9.94
CA SER A 85 8.80 20.60 9.91
C SER A 85 8.43 21.10 11.30
N PHE A 86 9.07 22.20 11.72
CA PHE A 86 8.88 22.89 13.00
C PHE A 86 7.51 23.59 13.14
N PHE A 87 6.70 23.61 12.07
CA PHE A 87 5.39 24.28 12.08
C PHE A 87 4.26 23.28 12.39
N LEU A 88 3.40 23.66 13.33
CA LEU A 88 2.16 22.95 13.69
C LEU A 88 1.16 23.02 12.52
N GLN A 89 1.42 22.25 11.47
CA GLN A 89 0.52 22.16 10.32
C GLN A 89 -0.52 21.06 10.58
N HIS A 90 -1.79 21.40 10.40
CA HIS A 90 -2.86 20.41 10.38
C HIS A 90 -2.90 19.72 9.01
N PHE A 91 -2.93 18.39 9.01
CA PHE A 91 -2.94 17.57 7.79
C PHE A 91 -4.27 16.83 7.64
N LEU A 92 -4.75 16.72 6.41
CA LEU A 92 -5.86 15.84 6.05
C LEU A 92 -5.30 14.58 5.40
N LEU A 93 -5.51 13.43 6.03
CA LEU A 93 -5.20 12.13 5.45
C LEU A 93 -6.48 11.51 4.90
N MET A 94 -6.55 11.35 3.58
CA MET A 94 -7.67 10.73 2.91
C MET A 94 -7.36 9.27 2.61
N ILE A 95 -8.23 8.35 3.05
CA ILE A 95 -8.05 6.89 2.97
C ILE A 95 -9.20 6.29 2.15
N ASP A 96 -8.89 5.30 1.31
CA ASP A 96 -9.89 4.63 0.48
C ASP A 96 -10.93 3.81 1.29
N ALA A 97 -11.96 3.33 0.59
CA ALA A 97 -12.99 2.48 1.19
C ALA A 97 -12.56 1.00 1.33
N ALA A 98 -11.57 0.55 0.55
CA ALA A 98 -11.12 -0.84 0.50
C ALA A 98 -10.30 -1.25 1.72
N LEU A 99 -9.71 -0.29 2.42
CA LEU A 99 -8.86 -0.44 3.62
C LEU A 99 -9.55 -0.97 4.89
N GLY A 100 -10.76 -1.55 4.79
CA GLY A 100 -11.29 -2.47 5.80
C GLY A 100 -11.78 -1.87 7.13
N HIS A 101 -13.11 -1.91 7.28
CA HIS A 101 -13.93 -2.14 8.48
C HIS A 101 -13.85 -1.29 9.76
N LYS A 102 -12.79 -0.55 10.10
CA LYS A 102 -12.76 0.19 11.38
C LYS A 102 -12.05 1.54 11.31
N THR A 103 -12.71 2.49 10.65
CA THR A 103 -12.27 3.89 10.56
C THR A 103 -11.98 4.49 11.95
N ASP A 104 -12.71 4.10 12.98
CA ASP A 104 -12.54 4.66 14.34
C ASP A 104 -11.25 4.19 15.02
N GLU A 105 -10.82 2.96 14.77
CA GLU A 105 -9.54 2.45 15.27
C GLU A 105 -8.38 3.16 14.57
N ILE A 106 -8.49 3.39 13.26
CA ILE A 106 -7.48 4.15 12.50
C ILE A 106 -7.45 5.60 13.03
N LYS A 107 -8.60 6.26 13.12
CA LYS A 107 -8.73 7.62 13.67
C LYS A 107 -8.12 7.72 15.07
N SER A 108 -8.31 6.71 15.92
CA SER A 108 -7.78 6.69 17.29
C SER A 108 -6.27 6.90 17.34
N LYS A 109 -5.55 6.47 16.31
CA LYS A 109 -4.09 6.50 16.26
C LYS A 109 -3.53 7.80 15.72
N PHE A 110 -4.36 8.58 15.05
CA PHE A 110 -4.07 9.95 14.66
C PHE A 110 -4.61 10.99 15.64
N ARG A 111 -5.34 10.61 16.70
CA ARG A 111 -5.90 11.54 17.70
C ARG A 111 -4.87 12.47 18.35
N ASN A 112 -3.68 11.94 18.62
CA ASN A 112 -2.59 12.69 19.24
C ASN A 112 -1.64 13.33 18.21
N THR A 113 -2.04 13.35 16.93
CA THR A 113 -1.30 13.97 15.84
C THR A 113 -2.12 15.11 15.28
N SER A 114 -1.48 16.07 14.61
CA SER A 114 -2.18 17.14 13.88
C SER A 114 -2.86 16.63 12.59
N THR A 115 -3.31 15.37 12.54
CA THR A 115 -3.86 14.73 11.34
C THR A 115 -5.35 14.39 11.52
N THR A 116 -6.18 14.96 10.65
CA THR A 116 -7.57 14.55 10.45
C THR A 116 -7.63 13.41 9.45
N VAL A 117 -8.29 12.30 9.79
CA VAL A 117 -8.47 11.17 8.86
C VAL A 117 -9.86 11.21 8.26
N ALA A 118 -9.94 11.29 6.93
CA ALA A 118 -11.16 11.22 6.15
C ALA A 118 -11.20 9.92 5.34
N ARG A 119 -12.37 9.27 5.30
CA ARG A 119 -12.60 8.08 4.49
C ARG A 119 -13.36 8.46 3.22
N ILE A 120 -12.88 7.99 2.07
CA ILE A 120 -13.58 8.20 0.79
C ILE A 120 -14.83 7.30 0.80
N PRO A 121 -16.03 7.87 0.51
CA PRO A 121 -17.24 7.07 0.37
C PRO A 121 -17.11 6.05 -0.77
N GLY A 122 -17.71 4.87 -0.59
CA GLY A 122 -17.76 3.86 -1.65
C GLY A 122 -18.37 4.43 -2.94
N GLY A 123 -17.77 4.14 -4.08
CA GLY A 123 -18.19 4.69 -5.38
C GLY A 123 -17.53 6.03 -5.77
N LEU A 124 -16.90 6.73 -4.82
CA LEU A 124 -16.15 7.97 -5.11
C LEU A 124 -14.64 7.76 -5.26
N THR A 125 -14.13 6.56 -4.98
CA THR A 125 -12.70 6.23 -5.13
C THR A 125 -12.18 6.59 -6.52
N LYS A 126 -12.89 6.20 -7.59
CA LYS A 126 -12.50 6.51 -8.98
C LYS A 126 -12.46 8.00 -9.34
N ARG A 127 -13.02 8.87 -8.50
CA ARG A 127 -13.06 10.33 -8.75
C ARG A 127 -12.09 11.08 -7.83
N LEU A 128 -11.98 10.63 -6.58
CA LEU A 128 -11.26 11.31 -5.52
C LEU A 128 -9.86 10.71 -5.27
N GLN A 129 -9.61 9.49 -5.72
CA GLN A 129 -8.29 8.85 -5.62
C GLN A 129 -7.45 9.27 -6.83
N ILE A 130 -6.62 10.30 -6.64
CA ILE A 130 -5.68 10.81 -7.65
C ILE A 130 -4.78 9.69 -8.20
N LEU A 131 -4.47 8.68 -7.38
CA LEU A 131 -3.66 7.52 -7.76
C LEU A 131 -4.36 6.56 -8.74
N ASP A 132 -5.69 6.49 -8.74
CA ASP A 132 -6.46 5.59 -9.60
C ASP A 132 -6.84 6.24 -10.93
N ASN A 133 -6.58 7.54 -11.07
CA ASN A 133 -6.81 8.28 -12.30
C ASN A 133 -5.67 7.99 -13.30
N GLN A 134 -5.66 6.79 -13.87
CA GLN A 134 -5.00 6.50 -15.13
C GLN A 134 -6.00 6.84 -16.25
N ARG A 135 -5.60 7.73 -17.17
CA ARG A 135 -6.37 8.04 -18.39
C ARG A 135 -6.32 6.88 -19.37
#